data_AF-A0A1M4DVX7-F1
#
_entry.id   AF-A0A1M4DVX7-F1
#
_cell.length_a   1.000
_cell.length_b   1.000
_cell.length_c   1.000
_cell.angle_alpha   90.00
_cell.angle_beta   90.00
_cell.angle_gamma   90.00
#
_symmetry.space_group_name_H-M   'P 1'
#
loop_
_entity.id
_entity.type
_entity.pdbx_description
1 polymer ?
#
loop_
_entity_poly.entity_id
_entity_poly.type
_entity_poly.pdbx_seq_one_letter_code
_entity_poly.pdbx_strand_id
1 'polypeptide(L)'
;MRRRITALALLAVTALAPALATTTPAHAASELTMVYSNLPYDVCVSFGQSGVQTGRWQTWWCSTHYPQTYPGYYTYDLWAYVY
;
A
#
# COMPACT_ATOMS: atom_id res chain seq x y z
N MET A 1 26.62 -12.23 74.57
CA MET A 1 25.74 -11.06 74.74
C MET A 1 25.36 -10.49 73.37
N ARG A 2 24.06 -10.16 73.22
CA ARG A 2 23.45 -9.17 72.28
C ARG A 2 23.32 -9.51 70.78
N ARG A 3 22.06 -9.87 70.43
CA ARG A 3 21.38 -9.72 69.13
C ARG A 3 21.41 -8.26 68.63
N ARG A 4 21.45 -8.03 67.31
CA ARG A 4 20.76 -6.96 66.53
C ARG A 4 20.58 -7.45 65.08
N ILE A 5 19.37 -7.82 64.64
CA ILE A 5 18.28 -7.01 64.04
C ILE A 5 18.49 -6.73 62.53
N THR A 6 17.63 -7.40 61.75
CA THR A 6 17.04 -7.09 60.42
C THR A 6 17.55 -5.91 59.58
N ALA A 7 17.75 -6.18 58.29
CA ALA A 7 17.54 -5.20 57.23
C ALA A 7 16.52 -5.76 56.21
N LEU A 8 15.30 -5.23 56.27
CA LEU A 8 14.35 -5.19 55.15
C LEU A 8 14.82 -4.09 54.17
N ALA A 9 14.84 -4.38 52.87
CA ALA A 9 14.40 -3.48 51.79
C ALA A 9 14.67 -4.19 50.45
N LEU A 10 13.62 -4.68 49.79
CA LEU A 10 13.03 -4.05 48.60
C LEU A 10 14.03 -3.82 47.47
N LEU A 11 13.86 -4.54 46.37
CA LEU A 11 13.85 -3.96 45.03
C LEU A 11 13.03 -4.89 44.14
N ALA A 12 11.78 -4.49 43.91
CA ALA A 12 10.94 -5.02 42.87
C ALA A 12 11.68 -4.84 41.54
N VAL A 13 12.16 -5.94 40.97
CA VAL A 13 12.67 -5.94 39.61
C VAL A 13 11.45 -5.80 38.72
N THR A 14 11.20 -4.55 38.33
CA THR A 14 10.22 -4.17 37.33
C THR A 14 10.44 -5.03 36.08
N ALA A 15 9.39 -5.73 35.68
CA ALA A 15 9.31 -6.50 34.47
C ALA A 15 9.55 -5.59 33.25
N LEU A 16 10.81 -5.49 32.83
CA LEU A 16 11.17 -5.01 31.50
C LEU A 16 11.05 -6.19 30.54
N ALA A 17 9.82 -6.64 30.29
CA ALA A 17 9.53 -7.29 29.04
C ALA A 17 9.69 -6.21 27.96
N PRO A 18 10.59 -6.38 26.97
CA PRO A 18 10.52 -5.54 25.80
C PRO A 18 9.17 -5.85 25.17
N ALA A 19 8.24 -4.90 25.29
CA ALA A 19 7.15 -4.80 24.34
C ALA A 19 7.82 -4.65 22.98
N LEU A 20 8.03 -5.80 22.31
CA LEU A 20 8.26 -5.87 20.89
C LEU A 20 7.11 -5.08 20.30
N ALA A 21 7.37 -3.81 19.99
CA ALA A 21 6.51 -3.00 19.18
C ALA A 21 6.39 -3.77 17.88
N THR A 22 5.32 -4.54 17.75
CA THR A 22 4.85 -5.09 16.50
C THR A 22 4.43 -3.89 15.67
N THR A 23 5.41 -3.18 15.11
CA THR A 23 5.15 -2.24 14.04
C THR A 23 4.62 -3.11 12.91
N THR A 24 3.30 -3.19 12.79
CA THR A 24 2.69 -3.73 11.58
C THR A 24 3.34 -2.99 10.43
N PRO A 25 4.00 -3.68 9.49
CA PRO A 25 4.58 -3.02 8.34
C PRO A 25 3.47 -2.19 7.72
N ALA A 26 3.74 -0.89 7.50
CA ALA A 26 2.79 -0.03 6.83
C ALA A 26 2.48 -0.70 5.49
N HIS A 27 1.24 -1.20 5.34
CA HIS A 27 0.78 -1.66 4.03
C HIS A 27 0.98 -0.48 3.08
N ALA A 28 1.78 -0.67 2.03
CA ALA A 28 1.87 0.31 0.96
C ALA A 28 0.44 0.54 0.46
N ALA A 29 -0.09 1.75 0.68
CA ALA A 29 -1.43 2.08 0.27
C ALA A 29 -1.43 2.07 -1.26
N SER A 30 -2.33 1.30 -1.87
CA SER A 30 -2.45 1.30 -3.31
C SER A 30 -2.90 2.68 -3.79
N GLU A 31 -2.13 3.31 -4.66
CA GLU A 31 -2.48 4.59 -5.26
C GLU A 31 -3.12 4.35 -6.62
N LEU A 32 -4.17 5.12 -6.92
CA LEU A 32 -4.75 5.11 -8.24
C LEU A 32 -3.92 5.99 -9.18
N THR A 33 -3.37 5.39 -10.24
CA THR A 33 -2.52 6.11 -11.18
C THR A 33 -2.95 5.85 -12.63
N MET A 34 -2.88 6.88 -13.47
CA MET A 34 -2.97 6.74 -14.92
C MET A 34 -1.63 6.19 -15.43
N VAL A 35 -1.61 4.93 -15.84
CA VAL A 35 -0.39 4.22 -16.25
C VAL A 35 -0.11 4.33 -17.74
N TYR A 36 -1.14 4.51 -18.56
CA TYR A 36 -1.03 4.81 -19.99
C TYR A 36 -2.15 5.77 -20.40
N SER A 37 -1.91 6.53 -21.47
CA SER A 37 -2.85 7.50 -22.01
C SER A 37 -2.92 7.40 -23.53
N ASN A 38 -4.00 7.90 -24.13
CA ASN A 38 -4.18 7.98 -25.57
C ASN A 38 -4.12 6.62 -26.30
N LEU A 39 -4.70 5.59 -25.68
CA LEU A 39 -4.77 4.25 -26.26
C LEU A 39 -6.07 4.05 -27.06
N PRO A 40 -6.04 3.24 -28.14
CA PRO A 40 -7.24 2.56 -28.61
C PRO A 40 -7.88 1.69 -27.52
N TYR A 41 -9.20 1.50 -27.56
CA TYR A 41 -9.92 0.79 -26.49
C TYR A 41 -9.43 -0.65 -26.29
N ASP A 42 -9.25 -1.38 -27.37
CA ASP A 42 -8.76 -2.77 -27.39
C ASP A 42 -7.36 -2.89 -26.79
N VAL A 43 -6.48 -1.93 -27.09
CA VAL A 43 -5.13 -1.86 -26.50
C VAL A 43 -5.20 -1.56 -25.01
N CYS A 44 -6.06 -0.63 -24.60
CA CYS A 44 -6.26 -0.31 -23.18
C CYS A 44 -6.70 -1.54 -22.38
N VAL A 45 -7.68 -2.29 -22.90
CA VAL A 45 -8.17 -3.55 -22.29
C VAL A 45 -7.07 -4.60 -22.24
N SER A 46 -6.34 -4.81 -23.34
CA SER A 46 -5.27 -5.80 -23.44
C SER A 46 -4.14 -5.53 -22.42
N PHE A 47 -3.72 -4.27 -22.28
CA PHE A 47 -2.70 -3.89 -21.29
C PHE A 47 -3.20 -4.06 -19.86
N GLY A 48 -4.44 -3.67 -19.59
CA GLY A 48 -5.10 -3.90 -18.29
C GLY A 48 -5.09 -5.37 -17.89
N GLN A 49 -5.56 -6.25 -18.78
CA GLN A 49 -5.57 -7.69 -18.57
C GLN A 49 -4.16 -8.26 -18.35
N SER A 50 -3.19 -7.85 -19.16
CA SER A 50 -1.79 -8.24 -19.00
C SER A 50 -1.23 -7.83 -17.63
N GLY A 51 -1.58 -6.64 -17.15
CA GLY A 51 -1.20 -6.16 -15.81
C GLY A 51 -1.73 -7.04 -14.68
N VAL A 52 -2.96 -7.55 -14.80
CA VAL A 52 -3.52 -8.51 -13.83
C VAL A 52 -2.83 -9.87 -13.94
N GLN A 53 -2.66 -10.38 -15.15
CA GLN A 53 -2.03 -11.70 -15.40
C GLN A 53 -0.58 -11.76 -14.91
N THR A 54 0.14 -10.64 -15.01
CA THR A 54 1.54 -10.52 -14.55
C THR A 54 1.67 -10.09 -13.09
N GLY A 55 0.55 -9.86 -12.39
CA GLY A 55 0.54 -9.41 -11.00
C GLY A 55 1.03 -7.98 -10.80
N ARG A 56 1.13 -7.16 -11.86
CA ARG A 56 1.50 -5.74 -11.74
C ARG A 56 0.39 -4.93 -11.07
N TRP A 57 -0.88 -5.24 -11.35
CA TRP A 57 -2.03 -4.50 -10.83
C TRP A 57 -3.13 -5.46 -10.38
N GLN A 58 -3.82 -5.12 -9.29
CA GLN A 58 -5.01 -5.86 -8.84
C GLN A 58 -6.27 -5.46 -9.61
N THR A 59 -6.42 -4.16 -9.87
CA THR A 59 -7.60 -3.57 -10.50
C THR A 59 -7.15 -2.50 -11.50
N TRP A 60 -7.85 -2.43 -12.63
CA TRP A 60 -7.63 -1.46 -13.68
C TRP A 60 -8.95 -1.10 -14.38
N TRP A 61 -8.97 0.03 -15.09
CA TRP A 61 -10.06 0.39 -15.99
C TRP A 61 -9.60 1.37 -17.08
N CYS A 62 -10.37 1.40 -18.16
CA CYS A 62 -10.19 2.35 -19.26
C CYS A 62 -11.20 3.49 -19.12
N SER A 63 -10.75 4.73 -18.98
CA SER A 63 -11.60 5.91 -19.09
C SER A 63 -11.45 6.55 -20.46
N THR A 64 -12.51 7.14 -21.01
CA THR A 64 -12.39 7.90 -22.25
C THR A 64 -11.47 9.10 -22.04
N HIS A 65 -10.46 9.21 -22.90
CA HIS A 65 -9.60 10.37 -23.01
C HIS A 65 -10.27 11.38 -23.94
N TYR A 66 -10.60 12.55 -23.39
CA TYR A 66 -11.14 13.67 -24.15
C TYR A 66 -10.02 14.70 -24.36
N PRO A 67 -9.28 14.66 -25.48
CA PRO A 67 -8.40 15.76 -25.78
C PRO A 67 -9.28 17.00 -25.97
N GLN A 68 -8.95 18.10 -25.28
CA GLN A 68 -9.69 19.37 -25.31
C GLN A 68 -9.88 19.94 -26.74
N THR A 69 -9.20 19.38 -27.75
CA THR A 69 -9.02 19.98 -29.08
C THR A 69 -9.74 19.25 -30.21
N TYR A 70 -10.16 17.99 -30.07
CA TYR A 70 -10.73 17.21 -31.19
C TYR A 70 -11.89 16.29 -30.79
N PRO A 71 -13.15 16.74 -30.93
CA PRO A 71 -14.32 15.89 -30.78
C PRO A 71 -14.48 15.01 -32.02
N GLY A 72 -14.05 13.75 -31.96
CA GLY A 72 -14.27 12.81 -33.07
C GLY A 72 -13.44 11.53 -33.03
N TYR A 73 -12.33 11.51 -32.26
CA TYR A 73 -11.52 10.32 -32.05
C TYR A 73 -11.47 10.02 -30.55
N TYR A 74 -12.19 8.99 -30.11
CA TYR A 74 -12.16 8.55 -28.72
C TYR A 74 -10.91 7.72 -28.48
N THR A 75 -9.95 8.28 -27.73
CA THR A 75 -8.87 7.50 -27.13
C THR A 75 -9.19 7.20 -25.67
N TYR A 76 -8.38 6.38 -25.01
CA TYR A 76 -8.63 5.91 -23.65
C TYR A 76 -7.38 6.02 -22.79
N ASP A 77 -7.59 6.32 -21.52
CA ASP A 77 -6.57 6.30 -20.48
C ASP A 77 -6.73 5.02 -19.66
N LEU A 78 -5.62 4.31 -19.45
CA LEU A 78 -5.57 3.15 -18.57
C LEU A 78 -5.21 3.62 -17.17
N TRP A 79 -6.13 3.37 -16.24
CA TRP A 79 -5.95 3.60 -14.82
C TRP A 79 -5.74 2.27 -14.11
N ALA A 80 -4.84 2.25 -13.13
CA ALA A 80 -4.58 1.08 -12.32
C ALA A 80 -4.20 1.45 -10.89
N TYR A 81 -4.52 0.57 -9.95
CA TYR A 81 -3.99 0.65 -8.59
C TYR A 81 -2.57 0.08 -8.55
N VAL A 82 -1.61 0.92 -8.19
CA VAL A 82 -0.18 0.59 -8.07
C VAL A 82 0.25 0.61 -6.60
N TYR A 83 1.23 -0.23 -6.25
CA TYR A 83 1.80 -0.36 -4.91
C TYR A 83 3.22 0.21 -4.84
#